data_AF-A0A0R2C8P4-F1
#
_entry.id   AF-A0A0R2C8P4-F1
#
_cell.length_a   1.000
_cell.length_b   1.000
_cell.length_c   1.000
_cell.angle_alpha   90.00
_cell.angle_beta   90.00
_cell.angle_gamma   90.00
#
_symmetry.space_group_name_H-M   'P 1'
#
loop_
_entity.id
_entity.type
_entity.pdbx_description
1 polymer ?
#
loop_
_entity_poly.entity_id
_entity_poly.type
_entity_poly.pdbx_seq_one_letter_code
_entity_poly.pdbx_strand_id
1 'polypeptide(L)' 'MSEFVNSKFVKKISEIIYTSYTHGWDERNGGNVSLRIDGADLADYADVKKVNKTIDLGFDARTLAGQ' A
#
# COMPACT_ATOMS: atom_id res chain seq x y z
N MET A 1 -17.90 9.06 4.82
CA MET A 1 -16.49 8.66 4.61
C MET A 1 -16.45 7.16 4.52
N SER A 2 -15.75 6.62 3.51
CA SER A 2 -15.59 5.17 3.33
C SER A 2 -14.43 4.62 4.15
N GLU A 3 -14.43 3.32 4.40
CA GLU A 3 -13.25 2.62 4.94
C GLU A 3 -12.20 2.40 3.84
N PHE A 4 -10.93 2.51 4.18
CA PHE A 4 -9.83 2.41 3.23
C PHE A 4 -9.71 1.02 2.59
N VAL A 5 -10.13 -0.03 3.29
CA VAL A 5 -10.20 -1.41 2.75
C VAL A 5 -11.05 -1.50 1.47
N ASN A 6 -12.05 -0.62 1.34
CA ASN A 6 -12.94 -0.56 0.19
C ASN A 6 -12.46 0.38 -0.93
N SER A 7 -11.28 0.98 -0.77
CA SER A 7 -10.69 1.96 -1.70
C SER A 7 -10.38 1.36 -3.07
N LYS A 8 -10.27 2.25 -4.08
CA LYS A 8 -9.76 1.89 -5.41
C LYS A 8 -8.34 1.31 -5.36
N PHE A 9 -7.53 1.74 -4.38
CA PHE A 9 -6.13 1.31 -4.23
C PHE A 9 -6.05 -0.16 -3.83
N VAL A 10 -6.78 -0.55 -2.78
CA VAL A 10 -6.82 -1.95 -2.32
C VAL A 10 -7.39 -2.84 -3.42
N LYS A 11 -8.52 -2.45 -4.03
CA LYS A 11 -9.12 -3.21 -5.13
C LYS A 11 -8.16 -3.40 -6.30
N LYS A 12 -7.42 -2.36 -6.70
CA LYS A 12 -6.50 -2.47 -7.83
C LYS A 12 -5.27 -3.31 -7.51
N ILE A 13 -4.71 -3.20 -6.31
CA ILE A 13 -3.60 -4.07 -5.88
C ILE A 13 -4.06 -5.52 -5.82
N SER A 14 -5.25 -5.81 -5.28
CA SER A 14 -5.80 -7.17 -5.27
C SER A 14 -5.97 -7.74 -6.68
N GLU A 15 -6.47 -6.93 -7.61
CA GLU A 15 -6.58 -7.32 -9.02
C GLU A 15 -5.20 -7.66 -9.61
N ILE A 16 -4.19 -6.81 -9.43
CA ILE A 16 -2.82 -7.03 -9.96
C ILE A 16 -2.22 -8.32 -9.40
N ILE A 17 -2.30 -8.52 -8.08
CA ILE A 17 -1.75 -9.72 -7.42
C ILE A 17 -2.47 -10.98 -7.92
N TYR A 18 -3.80 -10.93 -8.02
CA TYR A 18 -4.58 -12.06 -8.53
C TYR A 18 -4.24 -12.37 -10.00
N THR A 19 -4.13 -11.34 -10.84
CA THR A 19 -3.70 -11.50 -12.24
C THR A 19 -2.32 -12.14 -12.30
N SER A 20 -1.35 -11.64 -11.54
CA SER A 20 0.02 -12.19 -11.56
C SER A 20 0.08 -13.66 -11.11
N TYR A 21 -0.66 -14.00 -10.05
CA TYR A 21 -0.80 -15.38 -9.60
C TYR A 21 -1.44 -16.29 -10.66
N THR A 22 -2.56 -15.85 -11.27
CA THR A 22 -3.25 -16.64 -12.31
C THR A 22 -2.46 -16.81 -13.60
N HIS A 23 -1.47 -15.95 -13.85
CA HIS A 23 -0.51 -16.12 -14.95
C HIS A 23 0.68 -17.03 -14.58
N GLY A 24 0.76 -17.50 -13.33
CA GLY A 24 1.84 -18.35 -12.83
C GLY A 24 3.14 -17.62 -12.55
N TRP A 25 3.12 -16.29 -12.40
CA TRP A 25 4.33 -15.49 -12.19
C TRP A 25 4.75 -15.43 -10.71
N ASP A 26 3.76 -15.44 -9.81
CA ASP A 26 3.95 -15.21 -8.37
C ASP A 26 3.52 -16.43 -7.55
N GLU A 27 4.19 -17.55 -7.77
CA GLU A 27 3.97 -18.80 -7.03
C GLU A 27 4.39 -18.65 -5.56
N ARG A 28 3.65 -19.30 -4.65
CA ARG A 28 3.91 -19.29 -3.19
C ARG A 28 3.94 -17.87 -2.60
N ASN A 29 5.11 -17.37 -2.25
CA ASN A 29 5.34 -16.01 -1.73
C ASN A 29 6.29 -15.22 -2.66
N GLY A 30 6.41 -15.67 -3.91
CA GLY A 30 7.10 -14.96 -4.97
C GLY A 30 6.35 -13.69 -5.33
N GLY A 31 7.09 -12.68 -5.80
CA GLY A 31 6.53 -11.40 -6.19
C GLY A 31 6.42 -10.39 -5.04
N ASN A 32 6.47 -9.12 -5.41
CA ASN A 32 6.14 -8.01 -4.53
C ASN A 32 5.51 -6.89 -5.34
N VAL A 33 4.57 -6.18 -4.73
CA VAL A 33 3.90 -5.02 -5.32
C VAL A 33 3.91 -3.93 -4.26
N SER A 34 4.45 -2.77 -4.62
CA SER A 34 4.44 -1.57 -3.80
C SER A 34 3.74 -0.45 -4.56
N LEU A 35 2.85 0.26 -3.89
CA LEU A 35 2.16 1.43 -4.43
C LEU A 35 2.42 2.61 -3.49
N ARG A 36 2.90 3.72 -4.06
CA ARG A 36 2.98 4.99 -3.35
C ARG A 36 1.61 5.66 -3.35
N ILE A 37 1.17 6.12 -2.18
CA ILE A 37 -0.09 6.84 -1.98
C ILE A 37 0.23 8.11 -1.21
N ASP A 38 -0.21 9.26 -1.72
CA ASP A 38 0.03 10.55 -1.08
C ASP A 38 -1.13 10.94 -0.14
N GLY A 39 -0.90 11.91 0.75
CA GLY A 39 -1.92 12.32 1.73
C GLY A 39 -3.23 12.83 1.12
N ALA A 40 -3.16 13.45 -0.07
CA ALA A 40 -4.34 13.93 -0.79
C ALA A 40 -5.27 12.79 -1.23
N ASP A 41 -4.71 11.63 -1.56
CA ASP A 41 -5.47 10.43 -1.95
C ASP A 41 -6.22 9.80 -0.77
N LEU A 42 -5.82 10.11 0.46
CA LEU A 42 -6.35 9.52 1.68
C LEU A 42 -7.44 10.36 2.36
N ALA A 43 -7.70 11.58 1.87
CA ALA A 43 -8.55 12.57 2.54
C ALA A 43 -9.98 12.07 2.84
N ASP A 44 -10.52 11.21 1.97
CA ASP A 44 -11.91 10.73 2.02
C ASP A 44 -12.14 9.52 2.95
N TYR A 45 -11.06 8.93 3.49
CA TYR A 45 -11.13 7.74 4.34
C TYR A 45 -11.02 8.10 5.83
N ALA A 46 -11.95 7.63 6.65
CA ALA A 46 -12.00 8.00 8.06
C ALA A 46 -11.03 7.20 8.94
N ASP A 47 -10.75 5.96 8.56
CA ASP A 47 -10.03 4.94 9.30
C ASP A 47 -8.50 5.03 9.18
N VAL A 48 -7.99 5.93 8.33
CA VAL A 48 -6.53 6.13 8.10
C VAL A 48 -5.97 7.38 8.77
N LYS A 49 -6.81 8.15 9.48
CA LYS A 49 -6.40 9.41 10.12
C LYS A 49 -5.66 9.21 11.44
N LYS A 50 -5.68 7.99 11.99
CA LYS A 50 -5.04 7.65 13.26
C LYS A 50 -3.87 6.69 13.01
N VAL A 51 -2.69 7.05 13.52
CA VAL A 51 -1.54 6.14 13.55
C VAL A 51 -1.76 5.09 14.63
N ASN A 52 -1.82 3.82 14.24
CA ASN A 52 -1.98 2.71 15.18
C ASN A 52 -0.65 2.18 15.72
N LYS A 53 0.42 2.29 14.93
CA LYS A 53 1.76 1.81 15.28
C LYS A 53 2.82 2.64 14.54
N THR A 54 3.84 3.05 15.28
CA THR A 54 5.07 3.62 14.73
C THR A 54 6.19 2.61 14.96
N ILE A 55 6.96 2.31 13.91
CA ILE A 55 8.13 1.43 13.97
C ILE A 55 9.34 2.30 13.71
N ASP A 56 10.33 2.25 14.62
CA ASP A 56 11.59 2.93 14.40
C ASP A 56 12.39 2.20 13.31
N LEU A 57 12.87 2.97 12.33
CA LEU A 57 13.70 2.46 11.24
C LEU A 57 15.14 2.21 11.72
N GLY A 58 15.57 2.83 12.83
CA GLY A 58 16.93 2.73 13.34
C GLY A 58 17.97 3.52 12.52
N PHE A 59 17.52 4.28 11.52
CA PHE A 59 18.35 5.20 10.73
C PHE A 59 17.50 6.33 10.13
N ASP A 60 18.15 7.42 9.72
CA ASP A 60 17.52 8.53 9.04
C ASP A 60 17.38 8.24 7.54
N ALA A 61 16.14 8.02 7.08
CA ALA A 61 15.84 7.74 5.68
C ALA A 61 15.56 9.00 4.84
N ARG A 62 15.66 10.23 5.37
CA ARG A 62 15.30 11.47 4.65
C ARG A 62 16.05 11.63 3.32
N THR A 63 17.32 11.22 3.27
CA THR A 63 18.14 11.29 2.06
C THR A 63 17.71 10.31 0.97
N LEU A 64 16.93 9.28 1.32
CA LEU A 64 16.41 8.27 0.40
C LEU A 64 15.06 8.66 -0.22
N ALA A 65 14.45 9.77 0.23
CA ALA A 65 13.08 10.11 -0.13
C ALA A 65 12.90 10.47 -1.62
N GLY A 66 13.98 10.88 -2.31
CA GLY A 66 13.97 11.13 -3.76
C GLY A 66 12.94 12.17 -4.21
N GLN A 67 12.57 13.09 -3.32
CA GLN A 67 11.57 14.14 -3.50
C GLN A 67 12.01 15.43 -2.80
#